data_AF-A0A8H7RT48-F1
#
_entry.id   AF-A0A8H7RT48-F1
#
_cell.length_a   1.000
_cell.length_b   1.000
_cell.length_c   1.000
_cell.angle_alpha   90.00
_cell.angle_beta   90.00
_cell.angle_gamma   90.00
#
_symmetry.space_group_name_H-M   'P 1'
#
loop_
_entity.id
_entity.type
_entity.pdbx_description
1 polymer ?
#
loop_
_entity_poly.entity_id
_entity_poly.type
_entity_poly.pdbx_seq_one_letter_code
_entity_poly.pdbx_strand_id
1 'polypeptide(L)'
;MSKIGIVKDEQVCPVRAMWDFKERIQDKRQGVTDEDTFFLSGINTKKPWPINEDTVANIVKKIMQEAGIDMTRYTPHSIRSATSTFAVQEGVPIDIVKEHANWSKKAQTFERYYYKSRNQFERGSQINDTIFL
;
A
#
# COMPACT_ATOMS: atom_id res chain seq x y z
N MET A 1 -11.91 -17.72 -0.71
CA MET A 1 -11.07 -17.28 0.43
C MET A 1 -9.87 -16.56 -0.14
N SER A 2 -9.69 -15.28 0.19
CA SER A 2 -8.61 -14.46 -0.37
C SER A 2 -7.26 -14.99 0.10
N LYS A 3 -6.39 -15.42 -0.83
CA LYS A 3 -5.01 -15.85 -0.56
C LYS A 3 -4.07 -14.64 -0.39
N ILE A 4 -4.54 -13.56 0.26
CA ILE A 4 -3.63 -12.54 0.75
C ILE A 4 -2.86 -13.24 1.87
N GLY A 5 -1.54 -13.33 1.71
CA GLY A 5 -0.66 -14.21 2.49
C GLY A 5 -1.00 -14.21 3.98
N ILE A 6 -0.91 -15.40 4.59
CA ILE A 6 -1.07 -15.59 6.04
C ILE A 6 -0.25 -14.51 6.73
N VAL A 7 -0.93 -13.54 7.34
CA VAL A 7 -0.22 -12.47 8.04
C VAL A 7 0.38 -13.10 9.29
N LYS A 8 1.70 -13.24 9.31
CA LYS A 8 2.44 -13.83 10.44
C LYS A 8 2.42 -12.92 11.67
N ASP A 9 2.23 -11.62 11.47
CA ASP A 9 2.22 -10.60 12.50
C ASP A 9 0.87 -9.87 12.54
N GLU A 10 0.08 -10.18 13.56
CA GLU A 10 -1.25 -9.61 13.75
C GLU A 10 -1.24 -8.08 13.87
N GLN A 11 -0.15 -7.46 14.35
CA GLN A 11 -0.04 -6.01 14.52
C GLN A 11 -0.02 -5.25 13.20
N VAL A 12 0.43 -5.89 12.11
CA VAL A 12 0.50 -5.30 10.77
C VAL A 12 -0.55 -5.89 9.81
N CYS A 13 -1.49 -6.70 10.33
CA CYS A 13 -2.53 -7.32 9.53
C CYS A 13 -3.60 -6.29 9.11
N PRO A 14 -3.71 -5.94 7.82
CA PRO A 14 -4.70 -4.95 7.38
C PRO A 14 -6.13 -5.43 7.61
N VAL A 15 -6.38 -6.74 7.47
CA VAL A 15 -7.72 -7.33 7.70
C VAL A 15 -8.12 -7.21 9.17
N ARG A 16 -7.21 -7.54 10.09
CA ARG A 16 -7.44 -7.41 11.53
C ARG A 16 -7.64 -5.94 11.91
N ALA A 17 -6.77 -5.06 11.44
CA ALA A 17 -6.86 -3.62 11.70
C ALA A 17 -8.19 -3.03 11.21
N MET A 18 -8.66 -3.43 10.02
CA MET A 18 -9.96 -3.01 9.50
C MET A 18 -11.12 -3.56 10.34
N TRP A 19 -11.05 -4.83 10.75
CA TRP A 19 -12.07 -5.45 11.61
C TRP A 19 -12.17 -4.71 12.95
N ASP A 20 -11.03 -4.54 13.64
CA ASP A 20 -10.95 -3.87 14.93
C ASP A 20 -11.42 -2.41 14.82
N PHE A 21 -11.05 -1.71 13.75
CA PHE A 21 -11.53 -0.36 13.49
C PHE A 21 -13.05 -0.33 13.36
N LYS A 22 -13.64 -1.24 12.57
CA LYS A 22 -15.08 -1.34 12.36
C LYS A 22 -15.84 -1.61 13.66
N GLU A 23 -15.37 -2.54 14.48
CA GLU A 23 -15.98 -2.86 15.77
C GLU A 23 -15.94 -1.65 16.72
N ARG A 24 -14.80 -0.97 16.82
CA ARG A 24 -14.61 0.18 17.72
C ARG A 24 -15.48 1.38 17.40
N ILE A 25 -15.91 1.53 16.14
CA ILE A 25 -16.75 2.65 15.70
C ILE A 25 -18.21 2.24 15.46
N GLN A 26 -18.59 1.00 15.76
CA GLN A 26 -19.92 0.48 15.44
C GLN A 26 -21.04 1.27 16.12
N ASP A 27 -20.87 1.61 17.40
CA ASP A 27 -21.82 2.44 18.15
C ASP A 27 -21.86 3.88 17.61
N LYS A 28 -20.73 4.38 17.09
CA LYS A 28 -20.58 5.72 16.51
C LYS A 28 -21.17 5.87 15.11
N ARG A 29 -21.57 4.78 14.46
CA ARG A 29 -22.22 4.80 13.13
C ARG A 29 -23.69 5.18 13.17
N GLN A 30 -24.34 5.16 14.33
CA GLN A 30 -25.74 5.57 14.47
C GLN A 30 -25.91 7.05 14.12
N GLY A 31 -26.57 7.35 12.99
CA GLY A 31 -26.82 8.71 12.53
C GLY A 31 -25.84 9.27 11.49
N VAL A 32 -24.91 8.45 10.98
CA VAL A 32 -24.12 8.78 9.79
C VAL A 32 -24.99 8.53 8.56
N THR A 33 -25.14 9.54 7.70
CA THR A 33 -26.05 9.51 6.54
C THR A 33 -25.51 8.76 5.32
N ASP A 34 -24.20 8.48 5.34
CA ASP A 34 -23.50 7.76 4.28
C ASP A 34 -22.98 6.44 4.85
N GLU A 35 -23.83 5.41 4.74
CA GLU A 35 -23.53 4.07 5.26
C GLU A 35 -22.40 3.38 4.50
N ASP A 36 -22.09 3.84 3.29
CA ASP A 36 -21.06 3.25 2.42
C ASP A 36 -19.64 3.70 2.80
N THR A 37 -19.48 4.78 3.57
CA THR A 37 -18.15 5.25 3.98
C THR A 37 -17.57 4.45 5.14
N PHE A 38 -16.38 3.87 4.92
CA PHE A 38 -15.63 3.14 5.94
C PHE A 38 -14.97 4.08 6.97
N PHE A 39 -14.28 5.13 6.54
CA PHE A 39 -13.48 5.98 7.42
C PHE A 39 -14.27 7.18 7.97
N LEU A 40 -14.20 7.39 9.29
CA LEU A 40 -14.89 8.47 9.98
C LEU A 40 -13.87 9.39 10.68
N SER A 41 -14.19 10.67 10.75
CA SER A 41 -13.52 11.64 11.63
C SER A 41 -14.47 12.13 12.72
N GLY A 42 -13.91 12.77 13.73
CA GLY A 42 -14.68 13.27 14.86
C GLY A 42 -15.31 12.15 15.69
N ILE A 43 -14.66 10.99 15.82
CA ILE A 43 -15.17 9.82 16.55
C ILE A 43 -15.50 10.11 18.03
N ASN A 44 -14.90 11.16 18.59
CA ASN A 44 -15.14 11.64 19.96
C ASN A 44 -16.25 12.70 20.04
N THR A 45 -16.87 13.04 18.92
CA THR A 45 -17.96 14.04 18.86
C THR A 45 -19.32 13.35 18.91
N LYS A 46 -20.38 14.12 19.17
CA LYS A 46 -21.76 13.61 19.16
C LYS A 46 -22.24 13.17 17.77
N LYS A 47 -21.58 13.62 16.70
CA LYS A 47 -21.94 13.32 15.32
C LYS A 47 -20.68 13.16 14.47
N PRO A 48 -20.10 11.96 14.41
CA PRO A 48 -19.01 11.64 13.49
C PRO A 48 -19.42 11.91 12.04
N TRP A 49 -18.43 12.15 11.18
CA TRP A 49 -18.67 12.40 9.76
C TRP A 49 -17.73 11.59 8.87
N PRO A 50 -18.17 11.22 7.64
CA PRO A 50 -17.33 10.63 6.60
C PRO A 50 -16.11 11.51 6.30
N ILE A 51 -14.96 10.89 6.03
CA ILE A 51 -13.80 11.63 5.49
C ILE A 51 -13.67 11.41 3.99
N ASN A 52 -13.17 12.44 3.31
CA ASN A 52 -12.88 12.38 1.88
C ASN A 52 -11.49 11.81 1.59
N GLU A 53 -11.22 11.57 0.31
CA GLU A 53 -9.95 11.04 -0.20
C GLU A 53 -8.74 11.91 0.20
N ASP A 54 -8.88 13.24 0.15
CA ASP A 54 -7.83 14.18 0.53
C ASP A 54 -7.42 14.03 2.00
N THR A 55 -8.39 13.82 2.88
CA THR A 55 -8.16 13.61 4.32
C THR A 55 -7.39 12.31 4.53
N VAL A 56 -7.78 11.23 3.85
CA VAL A 56 -7.05 9.95 3.90
C VAL A 56 -5.61 10.14 3.41
N ALA A 57 -5.41 10.83 2.29
CA ALA A 57 -4.09 11.10 1.75
C ALA A 57 -3.21 11.89 2.74
N ASN A 58 -3.78 12.87 3.44
CA ASN A 58 -3.06 13.64 4.45
C ASN A 58 -2.73 12.83 5.71
N ILE A 59 -3.62 11.92 6.14
CA ILE A 59 -3.32 10.97 7.22
C ILE A 59 -2.12 10.09 6.84
N VAL A 60 -2.10 9.54 5.62
CA VAL A 60 -0.98 8.72 5.15
C VAL A 60 0.32 9.52 5.11
N LYS A 61 0.32 10.75 4.59
CA LYS A 61 1.50 11.63 4.59
C LYS A 61 2.03 11.86 6.01
N LYS A 62 1.13 12.12 6.97
CA LYS A 62 1.50 12.34 8.37
C LYS A 62 2.16 11.09 8.97
N ILE A 63 1.57 9.91 8.76
CA ILE A 63 2.13 8.64 9.23
C ILE A 63 3.51 8.39 8.63
N MET A 64 3.70 8.65 7.33
CA MET A 64 5.01 8.52 6.69
C MET A 64 6.05 9.46 7.32
N GLN A 65 5.68 10.72 7.59
CA GLN A 65 6.55 11.69 8.25
C GLN A 65 6.89 11.27 9.68
N GLU A 66 5.90 10.82 10.46
CA GLU A 66 6.09 10.30 11.82
C GLU A 66 6.99 9.06 11.85
N ALA A 67 6.97 8.25 10.79
CA ALA A 67 7.87 7.11 10.60
C ALA A 67 9.29 7.51 10.14
N GLY A 68 9.58 8.81 10.00
CA GLY A 68 10.90 9.31 9.58
C GLY A 68 11.19 9.18 8.08
N ILE A 69 10.17 8.98 7.24
CA ILE A 69 10.34 8.93 5.79
C ILE A 69 10.57 10.36 5.26
N ASP A 70 11.60 10.53 4.43
CA ASP A 70 11.89 11.79 3.75
C ASP A 70 10.80 12.13 2.73
N MET A 71 9.88 13.00 3.13
CA MET A 71 8.74 13.42 2.33
C MET A 71 9.11 14.31 1.13
N THR A 72 10.33 14.85 1.08
CA THR A 72 10.82 15.60 -0.10
C THR A 72 11.13 14.67 -1.27
N ARG A 73 11.44 13.40 -0.95
CA ARG A 73 11.82 12.36 -1.91
C ARG A 73 10.71 11.33 -2.11
N TYR A 74 9.96 11.00 -1.06
CA TYR A 74 8.97 9.93 -1.07
C TYR A 74 7.58 10.47 -0.75
N THR A 75 6.66 10.29 -1.68
CA THR A 75 5.23 10.60 -1.50
C THR A 75 4.44 9.33 -1.17
N PRO A 76 3.16 9.43 -0.75
CA PRO A 76 2.30 8.26 -0.52
C PRO A 76 2.28 7.25 -1.67
N HIS A 77 2.39 7.72 -2.92
CA HIS A 77 2.44 6.85 -4.09
C HIS A 77 3.68 5.93 -4.13
N SER A 78 4.75 6.32 -3.43
CA SER A 78 5.99 5.53 -3.32
C SER A 78 5.76 4.22 -2.57
N ILE A 79 4.77 4.16 -1.67
CA ILE A 79 4.38 2.93 -0.96
C ILE A 79 4.00 1.86 -1.97
N ARG A 80 3.17 2.22 -2.96
CA ARG A 80 2.72 1.31 -4.02
C ARG A 80 3.89 0.75 -4.83
N SER A 81 4.85 1.61 -5.22
CA SER A 81 6.09 1.19 -5.90
C SER A 81 6.92 0.25 -5.05
N ALA A 82 7.13 0.60 -3.78
CA ALA A 82 7.96 -0.17 -2.85
C ALA A 82 7.35 -1.55 -2.57
N THR A 83 6.08 -1.63 -2.20
CA THR A 83 5.38 -2.90 -1.91
C THR A 83 5.35 -3.82 -3.13
N SER A 84 5.07 -3.27 -4.31
CA SER A 84 5.04 -4.06 -5.56
C SER A 84 6.44 -4.56 -5.95
N THR A 85 7.47 -3.72 -5.77
CA THR A 85 8.87 -4.12 -5.98
C THR A 85 9.25 -5.25 -5.02
N PHE A 86 8.94 -5.10 -3.73
CA PHE A 86 9.22 -6.11 -2.72
C PHE A 86 8.54 -7.44 -3.04
N ALA A 87 7.26 -7.44 -3.43
CA ALA A 87 6.56 -8.66 -3.83
C ALA A 87 7.26 -9.40 -4.99
N VAL A 88 7.74 -8.68 -6.00
CA VAL A 88 8.52 -9.27 -7.10
C VAL A 88 9.86 -9.82 -6.61
N GLN A 89 10.54 -9.12 -5.70
CA GLN A 89 11.81 -9.57 -5.11
C GLN A 89 11.63 -10.83 -4.25
N GLU A 90 10.48 -11.00 -3.61
CA GLU A 90 10.07 -12.23 -2.90
C GLU A 90 9.59 -13.35 -3.84
N GLY A 91 9.74 -13.18 -5.16
CA GLY A 91 9.46 -14.21 -6.17
C GLY A 91 8.00 -14.27 -6.62
N VAL A 92 7.14 -13.32 -6.25
CA VAL A 92 5.78 -13.25 -6.80
C VAL A 92 5.88 -12.89 -8.29
N PRO A 93 5.24 -13.65 -9.20
CA PRO A 93 5.31 -13.35 -10.63
C PRO A 93 4.84 -11.93 -10.96
N ILE A 94 5.59 -11.24 -11.82
CA ILE A 94 5.35 -9.83 -12.12
C ILE A 94 3.95 -9.55 -12.66
N ASP A 95 3.38 -10.47 -13.46
CA ASP A 95 2.02 -10.34 -13.98
C ASP A 95 0.95 -10.44 -12.90
N ILE A 96 1.19 -11.21 -11.84
CA ILE A 96 0.31 -11.31 -10.67
C ILE A 96 0.39 -10.02 -9.85
N VAL A 97 1.60 -9.47 -9.67
CA VAL A 97 1.77 -8.16 -9.01
C VAL A 97 1.07 -7.06 -9.81
N LYS A 98 1.21 -7.06 -11.14
CA LYS A 98 0.52 -6.11 -12.02
C LYS A 98 -0.99 -6.23 -11.91
N GLU A 99 -1.53 -7.45 -11.94
CA GLU A 99 -2.95 -7.70 -11.73
C GLU A 99 -3.43 -7.20 -10.37
N HIS A 100 -2.73 -7.57 -9.30
CA HIS A 100 -3.07 -7.17 -7.93
C HIS A 100 -3.06 -5.65 -7.77
N ALA A 101 -2.07 -4.99 -8.34
CA ALA A 101 -1.96 -3.54 -8.28
C ALA A 101 -2.92 -2.84 -9.26
N ASN A 102 -3.61 -3.52 -10.18
CA ASN A 102 -4.38 -2.88 -11.26
C ASN A 102 -3.51 -2.13 -12.28
N TRP A 103 -2.39 -2.73 -12.68
CA TRP A 103 -1.64 -2.38 -13.89
C TRP A 103 -1.98 -3.34 -15.04
N SER A 104 -1.94 -2.83 -16.28
CA SER A 104 -2.08 -3.67 -17.46
C SER A 104 -0.92 -4.67 -17.55
N LYS A 105 -1.24 -5.97 -17.64
CA LYS A 105 -0.27 -7.05 -17.86
C LYS A 105 0.59 -6.82 -19.12
N LYS A 106 0.01 -6.22 -20.16
CA LYS A 106 0.68 -5.99 -21.45
C LYS A 106 1.56 -4.73 -21.46
N ALA A 107 1.29 -3.74 -20.61
CA ALA A 107 2.03 -2.48 -20.60
C ALA A 107 3.30 -2.59 -19.73
N GLN A 108 4.34 -1.81 -20.05
CA GLN A 108 5.59 -1.76 -19.27
C GLN A 108 5.58 -0.66 -18.18
N THR A 109 4.41 -0.15 -17.81
CA THR A 109 4.31 0.99 -16.88
C THR A 109 4.93 0.66 -15.52
N PHE A 110 4.69 -0.55 -15.01
CA PHE A 110 5.23 -0.98 -13.73
C PHE A 110 6.76 -1.05 -13.80
N GLU A 111 7.28 -1.77 -14.78
CA GLU A 111 8.69 -2.04 -15.01
C GLU A 111 9.50 -0.75 -15.18
N ARG A 112 8.95 0.23 -15.90
CA ARG A 112 9.64 1.50 -16.16
C ARG A 112 9.59 2.47 -14.98
N TYR A 113 8.44 2.63 -14.34
CA TYR A 113 8.22 3.74 -13.41
C TYR A 113 8.15 3.32 -11.94
N TYR A 114 7.73 2.09 -11.65
CA TYR A 114 7.37 1.65 -10.30
C TYR A 114 8.26 0.52 -9.76
N TYR A 115 8.82 -0.33 -10.63
CA TYR A 115 9.78 -1.33 -10.23
C TYR A 115 11.11 -0.66 -9.92
N LYS A 116 11.53 -0.69 -8.66
CA LYS A 116 12.73 0.00 -8.15
C LYS A 116 13.60 -0.96 -7.35
N SER A 117 13.98 -2.11 -7.92
CA SER A 117 14.85 -3.06 -7.22
C SER A 117 16.25 -2.49 -7.07
N ARG A 118 16.86 -2.65 -5.89
CA ARG A 118 18.26 -2.25 -5.63
C ARG A 118 19.25 -2.91 -6.60
N ASN A 119 18.89 -4.07 -7.14
CA ASN A 119 19.72 -4.90 -7.98
C ASN A 119 19.41 -4.77 -9.48
N GLN A 120 18.82 -3.66 -9.94
CA GLN A 120 18.42 -3.50 -11.35
C GLN A 120 19.58 -3.73 -12.35
N PHE A 121 20.81 -3.42 -11.93
CA PHE A 121 22.01 -3.60 -12.75
C PHE A 121 22.80 -4.86 -12.42
N GLU A 122 22.45 -5.60 -11.37
CA GLU A 122 23.21 -6.79 -10.94
C GLU A 122 23.23 -7.86 -12.05
N ARG A 123 22.09 -8.09 -12.69
CA ARG A 123 22.00 -9.00 -13.85
C ARG A 123 22.75 -8.46 -15.07
N GLY A 124 22.76 -7.15 -15.27
CA GLY A 124 23.54 -6.51 -16.34
C GLY A 124 25.05 -6.70 -16.10
N SER A 125 25.50 -6.52 -14.87
CA SER A 125 26.88 -6.78 -14.45
C SER A 125 27.23 -8.26 -14.67
N GLN A 126 26.42 -9.20 -14.18
CA GLN A 126 26.65 -10.64 -14.36
C GLN A 126 26.73 -11.06 -15.83
N ILE A 127 25.85 -10.50 -16.69
CA ILE A 127 25.89 -10.75 -18.13
C ILE A 127 27.18 -10.19 -18.73
N ASN A 128 27.56 -8.96 -18.37
CA ASN A 128 28.77 -8.32 -18.84
C ASN A 128 30.02 -9.13 -18.43
N ASP A 129 30.06 -9.58 -17.18
CA ASP A 129 31.14 -10.41 -16.64
C ASP A 129 31.20 -11.76 -17.36
N THR A 130 30.07 -12.38 -17.70
CA THR A 130 30.05 -13.68 -18.43
C THR A 130 30.48 -13.53 -19.89
N ILE A 131 30.24 -12.37 -20.51
CA ILE A 131 30.54 -12.14 -21.94
C ILE A 131 31.96 -11.64 -22.16
N PHE A 132 32.47 -10.80 -21.25
CA PHE A 132 33.72 -10.06 -21.44
C PHE A 132 34.84 -10.40 -20.45
N LEU A 133 34.61 -11.26 -19.46
CA LEU A 133 35.64 -11.89 -18.60
C LEU A 133 35.67 -13.40 -18.82
#